data_AF-A0A3M1M898-F1
#
_entry.id   AF-A0A3M1M898-F1
#
_cell.length_a   1.000
_cell.length_b   1.000
_cell.length_c   1.000
_cell.angle_alpha   90.00
_cell.angle_beta   90.00
_cell.angle_gamma   90.00
#
_symmetry.space_group_name_H-M   'P 1'
#
loop_
_entity.id
_entity.type
_entity.pdbx_description
1 polymer ?
#
loop_
_entity_poly.entity_id
_entity_poly.type
_entity_poly.pdbx_seq_one_letter_code
_entity_poly.pdbx_strand_id
1 'polypeptide(L)'
;MADTMQTTRSSFKQESTESLRVRPTRILIYLILIAGAVLAILPFFWMVSTSLMTLGETINRRWLPAVPQFSNYVEAWTEAQFSKY
;
A
#
# COMPACT_ATOMS: atom_id res chain seq x y z
N MET A 1 39.54 -43.84 -35.71
CA MET A 1 38.25 -43.31 -36.20
C MET A 1 37.19 -43.45 -35.10
N ALA A 2 37.44 -42.89 -33.90
CA ALA A 2 36.56 -43.01 -32.73
C ALA A 2 36.65 -41.81 -31.75
N ASP A 3 37.44 -40.77 -32.04
CA ASP A 3 37.70 -39.67 -31.09
C ASP A 3 36.90 -38.39 -31.35
N THR A 4 36.00 -38.36 -32.34
CA THR A 4 35.32 -37.13 -32.76
C THR A 4 33.98 -36.88 -32.04
N MET A 5 33.54 -37.76 -31.12
CA MET A 5 32.20 -37.69 -30.53
C MET A 5 32.11 -37.11 -29.10
N GLN A 6 33.16 -36.46 -28.58
CA GLN A 6 33.12 -35.87 -27.22
C GLN A 6 33.02 -34.32 -27.16
N THR A 7 32.95 -33.63 -28.30
CA THR A 7 32.96 -32.14 -28.37
C THR A 7 31.59 -31.46 -28.16
N THR A 8 30.53 -32.19 -27.82
CA THR A 8 29.24 -31.57 -27.44
C THR A 8 28.96 -31.75 -25.95
N ARG A 9 29.99 -31.60 -25.12
CA ARG A 9 29.84 -31.33 -23.68
C ARG A 9 29.82 -29.81 -23.50
N SER A 10 28.84 -29.29 -22.74
CA SER A 10 28.99 -28.14 -21.80
C SER A 10 28.12 -26.87 -21.94
N SER A 11 27.04 -26.79 -22.73
CA SER A 11 26.26 -25.52 -22.77
C SER A 11 24.75 -25.56 -22.55
N PHE A 12 24.21 -26.64 -21.96
CA PHE A 12 22.97 -26.47 -21.20
C PHE A 12 23.31 -25.83 -19.86
N LYS A 13 23.46 -24.51 -19.91
CA LYS A 13 23.54 -23.59 -18.79
C LYS A 13 22.46 -24.01 -17.78
N GLN A 14 22.90 -24.56 -16.65
CA GLN A 14 22.08 -24.74 -15.47
C GLN A 14 21.41 -23.39 -15.20
N GLU A 15 20.14 -23.27 -15.56
CA GLU A 15 19.25 -22.36 -14.86
C GLU A 15 19.22 -22.90 -13.44
N SER A 16 20.06 -22.32 -12.58
CA SER A 16 19.94 -22.44 -11.15
C SER A 16 18.56 -21.92 -10.81
N THR A 17 17.58 -22.82 -10.72
CA THR A 17 16.35 -22.57 -9.99
C THR A 17 16.76 -22.41 -8.54
N GLU A 18 17.23 -21.21 -8.19
CA GLU A 18 17.46 -20.76 -6.83
C GLU A 18 16.17 -21.03 -6.08
N SER A 19 16.15 -22.10 -5.29
CA SER A 19 15.02 -22.41 -4.43
C SER A 19 14.81 -21.20 -3.53
N LEU A 20 13.64 -20.57 -3.60
CA LEU A 20 13.28 -19.43 -2.77
C LEU A 20 13.18 -19.89 -1.31
N ARG A 21 14.31 -20.01 -0.63
CA ARG A 21 14.37 -20.28 0.81
C ARG A 21 13.91 -19.04 1.53
N VAL A 22 12.64 -19.03 1.90
CA VAL A 22 12.04 -17.96 2.71
C VAL A 22 12.67 -18.01 4.10
N ARG A 23 13.47 -17.00 4.44
CA ARG A 23 14.04 -16.88 5.78
C ARG A 23 12.95 -16.36 6.72
N PRO A 24 12.65 -17.03 7.85
CA PRO A 24 11.59 -16.60 8.77
C PRO A 24 11.80 -15.19 9.31
N THR A 25 13.05 -14.76 9.45
CA THR A 25 13.41 -13.37 9.81
C THR A 25 12.87 -12.35 8.80
N ARG A 26 12.89 -12.66 7.50
CA ARG A 26 12.35 -11.75 6.48
C ARG A 26 10.83 -11.64 6.59
N ILE A 27 10.15 -12.74 6.90
CA ILE A 27 8.70 -12.74 7.14
C ILE A 27 8.37 -11.83 8.32
N LEU A 28 9.10 -11.97 9.44
CA LEU A 28 8.91 -11.12 10.62
C LEU A 28 9.15 -9.63 10.30
N ILE A 29 10.23 -9.30 9.58
CA ILE A 29 10.52 -7.92 9.16
C ILE A 29 9.36 -7.36 8.32
N TYR A 30 8.86 -8.12 7.34
CA TYR A 30 7.73 -7.65 6.53
C TYR A 30 6.46 -7.47 7.33
N LEU A 31 6.15 -8.34 8.30
CA LEU A 31 5.00 -8.17 9.18
C LEU A 31 5.08 -6.86 9.98
N ILE A 32 6.26 -6.54 10.53
CA ILE A 32 6.50 -5.29 11.25
C ILE A 32 6.35 -4.08 10.31
N LEU A 33 6.94 -4.15 9.11
CA LEU A 33 6.83 -3.08 8.12
C LEU A 33 5.38 -2.86 7.67
N ILE A 34 4.61 -3.92 7.44
CA ILE A 34 3.19 -3.85 7.09
C ILE A 34 2.40 -3.24 8.24
N ALA A 35 2.63 -3.68 9.48
CA ALA A 35 1.96 -3.12 10.66
C ALA A 35 2.27 -1.62 10.79
N GLY A 36 3.54 -1.22 10.67
CA GLY A 36 3.94 0.18 10.69
C GLY A 36 3.29 1.00 9.57
N ALA A 37 3.22 0.45 8.35
CA ALA A 37 2.56 1.10 7.22
C ALA A 37 1.05 1.28 7.47
N VAL A 38 0.35 0.26 7.97
CA VAL A 38 -1.07 0.35 8.31
C VAL A 38 -1.30 1.44 9.37
N LEU A 39 -0.51 1.44 10.44
CA LEU A 39 -0.60 2.45 11.50
C LEU A 39 -0.36 3.87 10.96
N ALA A 40 0.58 4.03 10.03
CA ALA A 40 0.87 5.31 9.39
C ALA A 40 -0.29 5.78 8.49
N ILE A 41 -1.02 4.87 7.84
CA ILE A 41 -2.14 5.18 6.95
C ILE A 41 -3.41 5.56 7.74
N LEU A 42 -3.64 4.96 8.92
CA LEU A 42 -4.83 5.19 9.74
C LEU A 42 -5.22 6.67 9.95
N PRO A 43 -4.32 7.60 10.34
CA PRO A 43 -4.70 9.00 10.52
C PRO A 43 -5.16 9.67 9.22
N PHE A 44 -4.56 9.34 8.08
CA PHE A 44 -4.96 9.88 6.78
C PHE A 44 -6.30 9.30 6.33
N PHE A 45 -6.50 7.99 6.55
CA PHE A 45 -7.78 7.35 6.31
C PHE A 45 -8.89 8.02 7.14
N TRP A 46 -8.62 8.26 8.42
CA TRP A 46 -9.56 8.96 9.31
C TRP A 46 -9.86 10.37 8.79
N MET A 47 -8.83 11.14 8.41
CA MET A 47 -9.02 12.49 7.86
C MET A 47 -9.92 12.49 6.62
N VAL A 48 -9.64 11.65 5.62
CA VAL A 48 -10.42 11.59 4.38
C VAL A 48 -11.84 11.09 4.64
N SER A 49 -12.02 10.15 5.56
CA SER A 49 -13.35 9.69 5.93
C SER A 49 -14.15 10.80 6.61
N THR A 50 -13.57 11.49 7.59
CA THR A 50 -14.25 12.59 8.30
C THR A 50 -14.55 13.79 7.42
N SER A 51 -13.73 14.10 6.41
CA SER A 51 -14.03 15.19 5.47
C SER A 51 -15.25 14.90 4.59
N LEU A 52 -15.64 13.64 4.44
CA LEU A 52 -16.82 13.20 3.69
C LEU A 52 -18.03 12.91 4.59
N MET A 53 -17.94 13.15 5.89
CA MET A 53 -19.01 12.88 6.85
C MET A 53 -19.88 14.11 7.12
N THR A 54 -21.11 13.87 7.54
CA THR A 54 -21.93 14.88 8.22
C THR A 54 -21.42 15.13 9.64
N LEU A 55 -21.76 16.27 10.24
CA LEU A 55 -21.40 16.59 11.63
C LEU A 55 -21.86 15.51 12.62
N GLY A 56 -23.08 14.99 12.42
CA GLY A 56 -23.62 13.91 13.25
C GLY A 56 -22.79 12.62 13.15
N GLU A 57 -22.28 12.26 11.98
CA GLU A 57 -21.46 11.06 11.80
C GLU A 57 -20.07 11.21 12.45
N THR A 58 -19.47 12.40 12.34
CA THR A 58 -18.19 12.73 12.99
C THR A 58 -18.30 12.68 14.51
N ILE A 59 -19.37 13.24 15.09
CA ILE A 59 -19.63 13.21 16.54
C ILE A 59 -19.82 11.77 17.03
N ASN A 60 -20.53 10.96 16.26
CA ASN A 60 -20.75 9.54 16.57
C ASN A 60 -19.52 8.65 16.29
N ARG A 61 -18.39 9.25 15.86
CA ARG A 61 -17.11 8.56 15.58
C ARG A 61 -17.27 7.36 14.64
N ARG A 62 -18.08 7.52 13.59
CA ARG A 62 -18.16 6.51 12.53
C ARG A 62 -16.82 6.43 11.80
N TRP A 63 -16.45 5.24 11.35
CA TRP A 63 -15.23 5.02 10.58
C TRP A 63 -15.38 5.30 9.09
N LEU A 64 -16.62 5.25 8.57
CA LEU A 64 -16.98 5.52 7.18
C LEU A 64 -18.32 6.27 7.12
N PRO A 65 -18.49 7.22 6.18
CA PRO A 65 -19.76 7.92 5.99
C PRO A 65 -20.82 6.97 5.43
N ALA A 66 -22.07 7.14 5.82
CA ALA A 66 -23.17 6.40 5.19
C ALA A 66 -23.42 6.89 3.75
N VAL A 67 -23.31 8.21 3.55
CA VAL A 67 -23.39 8.86 2.24
C VAL A 67 -22.27 9.91 2.17
N PRO A 68 -21.32 9.80 1.21
CA PRO A 68 -20.24 10.77 1.07
C PRO A 68 -20.74 12.20 0.80
N GLN A 69 -20.30 13.16 1.62
CA GLN A 69 -20.65 14.57 1.53
C GLN A 69 -19.58 15.36 0.74
N PHE A 70 -19.68 15.36 -0.60
CA PHE A 70 -18.75 16.13 -1.44
C PHE A 70 -18.97 17.65 -1.34
N SER A 71 -20.17 18.10 -0.93
CA SER A 71 -20.48 19.51 -0.71
C SER A 71 -19.56 20.16 0.32
N ASN A 72 -19.08 19.39 1.31
CA ASN A 72 -18.11 19.85 2.32
C ASN A 72 -16.87 20.52 1.68
N TYR A 73 -16.40 20.02 0.54
CA TYR A 73 -15.25 20.61 -0.17
C TYR A 73 -15.61 21.93 -0.86
N VAL A 74 -16.81 22.02 -1.45
CA VAL A 74 -17.29 23.24 -2.11
C VAL A 74 -17.52 24.35 -1.09
N GLU A 75 -18.14 23.99 0.05
CA GLU A 75 -18.37 24.88 1.19
C GLU A 75 -17.05 25.37 1.76
N ALA A 76 -16.12 24.46 2.08
CA ALA A 76 -14.80 24.82 2.60
C ALA A 76 -14.02 25.75 1.65
N TRP A 77 -14.09 25.51 0.33
CA TRP A 77 -13.43 26.38 -0.66
C TRP A 77 -14.02 27.79 -0.70
N THR A 78 -15.34 27.90 -0.52
CA THR A 78 -16.06 29.17 -0.51
C THR A 78 -15.83 29.93 0.80
N GLU A 79 -15.79 29.22 1.93
CA GLU A 79 -15.62 29.79 3.28
C GLU A 79 -14.18 30.16 3.60
N ALA A 80 -13.19 29.52 2.98
CA ALA A 80 -11.77 29.73 3.28
C ALA A 80 -11.28 31.17 3.08
N GLN A 81 -12.05 32.03 2.37
CA GLN A 81 -11.74 33.44 2.16
C GLN A 81 -10.28 33.68 1.75
N PHE A 82 -9.75 32.84 0.85
CA PHE A 82 -8.34 32.88 0.42
C PHE A 82 -7.90 34.26 -0.10
N SER A 83 -8.83 35.09 -0.54
CA SER A 83 -8.57 36.46 -0.98
C SER A 83 -8.14 37.42 0.13
N LYS A 84 -8.22 37.03 1.41
CA LYS A 84 -7.84 37.86 2.56
C LYS A 84 -6.37 37.71 2.99
N TYR A 85 -5.59 36.87 2.32
CA TYR A 85 -4.19 36.55 2.67
C TYR A 85 -3.24 36.71 1.48
#